data_AF-A0A9D1YQ78-F1
#
_entry.id   AF-A0A9D1YQ78-F1
#
_cell.length_a   1.000
_cell.length_b   1.000
_cell.length_c   1.000
_cell.angle_alpha   90.00
_cell.angle_beta   90.00
_cell.angle_gamma   90.00
#
_symmetry.space_group_name_H-M   'P 1'
#
loop_
_entity.id
_entity.type
_entity.pdbx_description
1 polymer ?
#
loop_
_entity_poly.entity_id
_entity_poly.type
_entity_poly.pdbx_seq_one_letter_code
_entity_poly.pdbx_strand_id
1 'polypeptide(L)'
;MMEWKFTTCQFAAMPIRMVVGKRKEDFLMKKSCAVFIAILLLSLTAACAGRTAARPVESTETESGSTPETETPSEAESTSAPAPSAATATAHADVLLTAPPEISLTDPLSSTYAAFTLRSGTSEWSWADKDGITSSIACGCAPLDLDPEQAATLDVPDYNRMDSVPYLLSCVILPDRVLLREWDIQDLGSTDAEPLSETQYSEALPIELKKSRVYELVAVWEEEKQEERSFWGEASYLFLTE
;
A
#
# COMPACT_ATOMS: atom_id res chain seq x y z
N MET A 1 -35.93 42.91 39.79
CA MET A 1 -35.38 43.65 38.64
C MET A 1 -33.92 43.26 38.57
N MET A 2 -33.58 42.30 37.70
CA MET A 2 -32.27 41.63 37.68
C MET A 2 -31.32 42.38 36.75
N GLU A 3 -30.14 42.69 37.28
CA GLU A 3 -29.07 43.43 36.61
C GLU A 3 -28.38 42.59 35.53
N TRP A 4 -28.18 43.19 34.36
CA TRP A 4 -27.38 42.64 33.25
C TRP A 4 -25.97 43.22 33.35
N LYS A 5 -24.99 42.39 33.70
CA LYS A 5 -23.57 42.74 33.57
C LYS A 5 -23.07 42.31 32.19
N PHE A 6 -22.82 43.30 31.33
CA PHE A 6 -21.98 43.13 30.14
C PHE A 6 -20.52 43.07 30.58
N THR A 7 -19.89 41.91 30.46
CA THR A 7 -18.44 41.78 30.56
C THR A 7 -17.86 41.69 29.15
N THR A 8 -17.12 42.73 28.78
CA THR A 8 -16.38 42.86 27.54
C THR A 8 -15.24 41.84 27.49
N CYS A 9 -15.28 40.87 26.57
CA CYS A 9 -14.13 40.04 26.24
C CYS A 9 -13.24 40.79 25.23
N GLN A 10 -12.05 41.13 25.71
CA GLN A 10 -10.99 41.81 24.98
C GLN A 10 -10.32 40.79 24.04
N PHE A 11 -10.52 40.94 22.72
CA PHE A 11 -9.80 40.16 21.72
C PHE A 11 -8.33 40.57 21.70
N ALA A 12 -7.46 39.69 22.19
CA ALA A 12 -6.02 39.81 21.98
C ALA A 12 -5.70 39.38 20.55
N ALA A 13 -5.24 40.32 19.74
CA ALA A 13 -4.69 40.05 18.41
C ALA A 13 -3.35 39.30 18.56
N MET A 14 -3.30 38.04 18.13
CA MET A 14 -2.05 37.30 17.93
C MET A 14 -1.51 37.56 16.52
N PRO A 15 -0.20 37.84 16.36
CA PRO A 15 0.38 38.07 15.04
C PRO A 15 0.55 36.76 14.26
N ILE A 16 0.06 36.76 13.03
CA ILE A 16 0.31 35.73 12.01
C ILE A 16 1.81 35.71 11.71
N ARG A 17 2.51 34.67 12.15
CA ARG A 17 3.88 34.38 11.72
C ARG A 17 3.81 33.63 10.38
N MET A 18 4.01 34.34 9.28
CA MET A 18 4.31 33.73 7.98
C MET A 18 5.64 32.97 8.06
N VAL A 19 5.61 31.65 7.89
CA VAL A 19 6.80 30.84 7.60
C VAL A 19 6.98 30.81 6.08
N VAL A 20 7.81 31.73 5.58
CA VAL A 20 8.29 31.72 4.21
C VAL A 20 9.61 30.94 4.16
N GLY A 21 9.62 29.85 3.39
CA GLY A 21 10.75 29.47 2.55
C GLY A 21 11.81 28.51 3.12
N LYS A 22 11.70 27.23 2.74
CA LYS A 22 12.88 26.38 2.51
C LYS A 22 12.54 25.28 1.48
N ARG A 23 12.51 25.64 0.19
CA ARG A 23 12.19 24.71 -0.92
C ARG A 23 13.11 24.92 -2.14
N LYS A 24 14.40 25.19 -1.89
CA LYS A 24 15.38 25.41 -2.99
C LYS A 24 16.58 24.47 -2.98
N GLU A 25 16.79 23.68 -1.94
CA GLU A 25 18.01 22.87 -1.80
C GLU A 25 17.83 21.43 -2.35
N ASP A 26 16.62 20.87 -2.30
CA ASP A 26 16.37 19.49 -2.78
C ASP A 26 16.33 19.36 -4.31
N PHE A 27 16.08 20.46 -5.01
CA PHE A 27 15.97 20.46 -6.48
C PHE A 27 17.34 20.40 -7.18
N LEU A 28 18.43 20.79 -6.50
CA LEU A 28 19.79 20.80 -7.05
C LEU A 28 20.49 19.43 -6.94
N MET A 29 20.16 18.63 -5.93
CA MET A 29 20.73 17.29 -5.75
C MET A 29 20.17 16.30 -6.79
N LYS A 30 18.87 16.41 -7.09
CA LYS A 30 18.16 15.47 -7.99
C LYS A 30 18.56 15.63 -9.47
N LYS A 31 18.89 16.85 -9.90
CA LYS A 31 19.40 17.11 -11.27
C LYS A 31 20.83 16.63 -11.46
N SER A 32 21.64 16.59 -10.40
CA SER A 32 23.04 16.15 -10.47
C SER A 32 23.14 14.64 -10.69
N CYS A 33 22.30 13.83 -10.03
CA CYS A 33 22.31 12.36 -10.21
C CYS A 33 21.94 11.90 -11.63
N ALA A 34 20.96 12.54 -12.27
CA ALA A 34 20.52 12.13 -13.61
C ALA A 34 21.61 12.34 -14.68
N VAL A 35 22.45 13.37 -14.54
CA VAL A 35 23.54 13.65 -15.49
C VAL A 35 24.71 12.67 -15.33
N PHE A 36 25.03 12.25 -14.10
CA PHE A 36 26.09 11.25 -13.88
C PHE A 36 25.74 9.87 -14.44
N ILE A 37 24.46 9.47 -14.39
CA ILE A 37 24.00 8.20 -14.96
C ILE A 37 24.07 8.21 -16.50
N ALA A 38 23.74 9.34 -17.15
CA ALA A 38 23.82 9.47 -18.60
C ALA A 38 25.27 9.40 -19.13
N ILE A 39 26.24 9.94 -18.38
CA ILE A 39 27.66 9.91 -18.77
C ILE A 39 28.25 8.49 -18.65
N LEU A 40 27.84 7.72 -17.64
CA LEU A 40 28.26 6.31 -17.45
C LEU A 40 27.74 5.38 -18.56
N LEU A 41 26.55 5.65 -19.10
CA LEU A 41 25.95 4.84 -20.17
C LEU A 41 26.61 5.08 -21.55
N LEU A 42 27.28 6.22 -21.75
CA LEU A 42 27.97 6.55 -23.00
C LEU A 42 29.36 5.89 -23.14
N SER A 43 29.90 5.29 -22.08
CA SER A 43 31.25 4.66 -22.12
C SER A 43 31.27 3.16 -22.49
N LEU A 44 30.12 2.52 -22.74
CA LEU A 44 30.03 1.05 -22.89
C LEU A 44 30.00 0.51 -24.33
N THR A 45 30.13 1.34 -25.37
CA THR A 45 30.02 0.88 -26.78
C THR A 45 31.31 0.92 -27.59
N ALA A 46 32.48 0.77 -26.97
CA ALA A 46 33.76 0.73 -27.69
C ALA A 46 34.61 -0.52 -27.33
N ALA A 47 34.16 -1.71 -27.73
CA ALA A 47 35.04 -2.88 -27.84
C ALA A 47 34.46 -3.96 -28.77
N CYS A 48 34.64 -3.78 -30.08
CA CYS A 48 34.55 -4.85 -31.06
C CYS A 48 35.63 -4.64 -32.12
N ALA A 49 36.78 -5.33 -32.01
CA ALA A 49 37.67 -5.61 -33.14
C ALA A 49 38.75 -6.66 -32.79
N GLY A 50 38.78 -7.76 -33.56
CA GLY A 50 39.95 -8.64 -33.75
C GLY A 50 39.73 -10.13 -33.38
N ARG A 51 39.23 -11.03 -34.25
CA ARG A 51 39.96 -11.87 -35.27
C ARG A 51 41.09 -12.72 -34.66
N THR A 52 41.32 -14.03 -34.87
CA THR A 52 40.97 -15.05 -35.90
C THR A 52 41.49 -16.43 -35.43
N ALA A 53 40.93 -17.55 -35.98
CA ALA A 53 41.50 -18.92 -36.12
C ALA A 53 41.61 -19.81 -34.87
N ALA A 54 41.42 -21.14 -34.89
CA ALA A 54 41.09 -22.13 -35.91
C ALA A 54 40.51 -23.40 -35.24
N ARG A 55 39.81 -24.22 -36.03
CA ARG A 55 39.22 -25.55 -35.80
C ARG A 55 40.33 -26.66 -35.73
N PRO A 56 40.05 -27.99 -35.71
CA PRO A 56 39.20 -28.91 -34.89
C PRO A 56 40.03 -30.14 -34.34
N VAL A 57 39.34 -31.22 -33.90
CA VAL A 57 39.78 -32.67 -33.89
C VAL A 57 40.48 -33.10 -32.57
N GLU A 58 40.28 -34.24 -31.89
CA GLU A 58 39.61 -35.55 -32.01
C GLU A 58 39.64 -36.23 -30.61
N SER A 59 38.76 -37.23 -30.40
CA SER A 59 38.98 -38.51 -29.66
C SER A 59 39.40 -38.47 -28.16
N THR A 60 39.04 -39.38 -27.26
CA THR A 60 38.58 -40.79 -27.36
C THR A 60 38.09 -41.22 -25.96
N GLU A 61 37.14 -42.16 -25.95
CA GLU A 61 36.91 -43.27 -24.97
C GLU A 61 36.66 -42.99 -23.47
N THR A 62 35.98 -43.81 -22.66
CA THR A 62 34.97 -44.89 -22.74
C THR A 62 34.84 -45.34 -21.27
N GLU A 63 33.65 -45.45 -20.67
CA GLU A 63 33.38 -46.59 -19.77
C GLU A 63 31.89 -46.83 -19.50
N SER A 64 31.48 -48.04 -19.90
CA SER A 64 30.62 -49.00 -19.22
C SER A 64 29.27 -48.60 -18.62
N GLY A 65 28.23 -49.25 -19.14
CA GLY A 65 27.55 -50.26 -18.32
C GLY A 65 26.02 -50.27 -18.35
N SER A 66 25.48 -51.29 -19.03
CA SER A 66 24.19 -51.96 -18.75
C SER A 66 22.90 -51.38 -19.34
N THR A 67 22.56 -51.90 -20.52
CA THR A 67 21.20 -52.29 -20.96
C THR A 67 20.91 -53.73 -20.45
N PRO A 68 19.65 -54.24 -20.35
CA PRO A 68 18.80 -54.26 -21.53
C PRO A 68 17.26 -54.31 -21.38
N GLU A 69 16.63 -54.16 -22.56
CA GLU A 69 15.28 -54.61 -22.98
C GLU A 69 14.08 -53.78 -22.45
N THR A 70 13.06 -53.37 -23.20
CA THR A 70 12.59 -53.72 -24.55
C THR A 70 11.44 -52.77 -24.98
N GLU A 71 11.32 -52.55 -26.29
CA GLU A 71 10.16 -52.08 -27.08
C GLU A 71 9.70 -50.60 -27.09
N THR A 72 9.88 -49.99 -28.27
CA THR A 72 9.14 -48.90 -28.92
C THR A 72 8.69 -49.54 -30.26
N PRO A 73 7.47 -49.33 -30.82
CA PRO A 73 7.09 -48.00 -31.28
C PRO A 73 5.59 -47.66 -31.32
N SER A 74 5.25 -46.39 -31.05
CA SER A 74 4.23 -45.76 -31.87
C SER A 74 4.34 -44.24 -31.85
N GLU A 75 4.42 -43.73 -33.07
CA GLU A 75 4.54 -42.36 -33.51
C GLU A 75 3.17 -41.68 -33.39
N ALA A 76 3.09 -40.58 -32.63
CA ALA A 76 2.00 -39.62 -32.73
C ALA A 76 2.53 -38.23 -32.37
N GLU A 77 2.90 -37.54 -33.44
CA GLU A 77 3.04 -36.11 -33.59
C GLU A 77 2.01 -35.32 -32.77
N SER A 78 2.47 -34.41 -31.91
CA SER A 78 1.66 -33.33 -31.37
C SER A 78 2.54 -32.10 -31.17
N THR A 79 2.52 -31.31 -32.24
CA THR A 79 2.83 -29.89 -32.37
C THR A 79 2.83 -29.12 -31.05
N SER A 80 3.98 -28.53 -30.73
CA SER A 80 4.11 -27.48 -29.72
C SER A 80 3.34 -26.24 -30.18
N ALA A 81 2.41 -25.78 -29.34
CA ALA A 81 1.85 -24.44 -29.42
C ALA A 81 2.34 -23.65 -28.19
N PRO A 82 2.92 -22.45 -28.37
CA PRO A 82 3.35 -21.62 -27.26
C PRO A 82 2.13 -20.94 -26.63
N ALA A 83 1.87 -21.19 -25.36
CA ALA A 83 0.90 -20.42 -24.59
C ALA A 83 1.62 -19.29 -23.81
N PRO A 84 0.98 -18.12 -23.70
CA PRO A 84 1.64 -16.84 -23.84
C PRO A 84 2.19 -16.31 -22.52
N SER A 85 3.36 -15.67 -22.63
CA SER A 85 3.75 -14.59 -21.74
C SER A 85 2.71 -13.48 -21.87
N ALA A 86 1.82 -13.40 -20.90
CA ALA A 86 1.04 -12.21 -20.62
C ALA A 86 1.40 -11.81 -19.21
N ALA A 87 2.36 -10.89 -19.10
CA ALA A 87 2.42 -10.02 -17.95
C ALA A 87 1.04 -9.39 -17.82
N THR A 88 0.31 -9.75 -16.76
CA THR A 88 -0.93 -9.10 -16.39
C THR A 88 -0.58 -7.70 -15.91
N ALA A 89 -0.32 -6.78 -16.83
CA ALA A 89 -0.54 -5.37 -16.57
C ALA A 89 -2.06 -5.25 -16.40
N THR A 90 -2.53 -5.23 -15.16
CA THR A 90 -3.88 -4.81 -14.83
C THR A 90 -4.03 -3.39 -15.36
N ALA A 91 -4.62 -3.27 -16.55
CA ALA A 91 -5.11 -2.00 -17.05
C ALA A 91 -6.21 -1.56 -16.08
N HIS A 92 -5.88 -0.68 -15.14
CA HIS A 92 -6.84 0.03 -14.30
C HIS A 92 -7.56 1.06 -15.18
N ALA A 93 -8.39 0.57 -16.11
CA ALA A 93 -9.19 1.41 -16.98
C ALA A 93 -10.31 2.09 -16.15
N ASP A 94 -10.38 3.43 -16.27
CA ASP A 94 -11.52 4.31 -16.02
C ASP A 94 -12.11 4.47 -14.59
N VAL A 95 -11.45 4.01 -13.53
CA VAL A 95 -11.94 4.29 -12.17
C VAL A 95 -11.37 5.61 -11.64
N LEU A 96 -12.06 6.72 -11.91
CA LEU A 96 -11.78 7.99 -11.25
C LEU A 96 -12.41 8.00 -9.85
N LEU A 97 -11.59 7.91 -8.81
CA LEU A 97 -12.04 8.03 -7.43
C LEU A 97 -11.99 9.49 -6.97
N THR A 98 -13.15 10.07 -6.72
CA THR A 98 -13.30 11.46 -6.23
C THR A 98 -13.37 11.56 -4.70
N ALA A 99 -13.30 10.42 -4.01
CA ALA A 99 -13.19 10.29 -2.56
C ALA A 99 -12.35 9.05 -2.22
N PRO A 100 -11.80 8.95 -1.01
CA PRO A 100 -11.13 7.74 -0.57
C PRO A 100 -12.06 6.53 -0.65
N PRO A 101 -11.57 5.38 -1.13
CA PRO A 101 -12.39 4.19 -1.29
C PRO A 101 -12.76 3.55 0.05
N GLU A 102 -13.84 2.77 0.09
CA GLU A 102 -14.10 1.85 1.20
C GLU A 102 -13.05 0.73 1.22
N ILE A 103 -12.66 0.29 2.41
CA ILE A 103 -11.74 -0.84 2.60
C ILE A 103 -12.52 -1.99 3.23
N SER A 104 -12.24 -3.22 2.83
CA SER A 104 -12.81 -4.40 3.47
C SER A 104 -11.73 -5.32 4.02
N LEU A 105 -11.96 -5.80 5.25
CA LEU A 105 -11.11 -6.77 5.93
C LEU A 105 -11.80 -8.14 5.88
N THR A 106 -11.07 -9.16 5.46
CA THR A 106 -11.58 -10.53 5.36
C THR A 106 -10.65 -11.49 6.09
N ASP A 107 -11.21 -12.31 6.96
CA ASP A 107 -10.49 -13.39 7.62
C ASP A 107 -10.30 -14.58 6.65
N PRO A 108 -9.07 -14.90 6.23
CA PRO A 108 -8.79 -16.01 5.33
C PRO A 108 -8.88 -17.39 6.01
N LEU A 109 -8.88 -17.45 7.34
CA LEU A 109 -9.01 -18.69 8.11
C LEU A 109 -10.49 -19.06 8.34
N SER A 110 -11.39 -18.08 8.21
CA SER A 110 -12.83 -18.30 8.24
C SER A 110 -13.32 -18.99 6.98
N SER A 111 -14.14 -20.03 7.14
CA SER A 111 -14.80 -20.71 6.01
C SER A 111 -15.88 -19.87 5.34
N THR A 112 -16.31 -18.77 5.97
CA THR A 112 -17.38 -17.89 5.47
C THR A 112 -16.86 -16.77 4.57
N TYR A 113 -15.59 -16.39 4.69
CA TYR A 113 -14.99 -15.26 3.97
C TYR A 113 -15.83 -13.96 4.07
N ALA A 114 -16.48 -13.75 5.22
CA ALA A 114 -17.28 -12.54 5.46
C ALA A 114 -16.38 -11.29 5.41
N ALA A 115 -16.82 -10.28 4.66
CA ALA A 115 -16.12 -9.01 4.54
C ALA A 115 -16.63 -8.02 5.59
N PHE A 116 -15.72 -7.42 6.34
CA PHE A 116 -15.97 -6.31 7.25
C PHE A 116 -15.55 -5.00 6.58
N THR A 117 -16.52 -4.20 6.15
CA THR A 117 -16.29 -3.00 5.34
C THR A 117 -16.24 -1.73 6.19
N LEU A 118 -15.24 -0.90 5.93
CA LEU A 118 -14.94 0.35 6.62
C LEU A 118 -15.02 1.54 5.67
N ARG A 119 -15.54 2.64 6.21
CA ARG A 119 -15.56 3.95 5.54
C ARG A 119 -14.45 4.83 6.11
N SER A 120 -13.88 5.67 5.25
CA SER A 120 -12.88 6.65 5.69
C SER A 120 -13.51 7.67 6.63
N GLY A 121 -12.84 7.99 7.72
CA GLY A 121 -13.14 9.12 8.59
C GLY A 121 -12.36 10.35 8.15
N THR A 122 -11.17 10.54 8.73
CA THR A 122 -10.25 11.61 8.34
C THR A 122 -9.61 11.29 6.99
N SER A 123 -9.53 12.26 6.09
CA SER A 123 -8.83 12.09 4.82
C SER A 123 -8.37 13.40 4.20
N GLU A 124 -7.30 13.30 3.43
CA GLU A 124 -6.86 14.30 2.45
C GLU A 124 -6.78 13.60 1.10
N TRP A 125 -7.66 13.98 0.18
CA TRP A 125 -7.84 13.29 -1.09
C TRP A 125 -7.72 14.25 -2.27
N SER A 126 -7.03 13.83 -3.32
CA SER A 126 -6.90 14.59 -4.55
C SER A 126 -7.09 13.71 -5.77
N TRP A 127 -7.68 14.28 -6.82
CA TRP A 127 -7.84 13.62 -8.10
C TRP A 127 -7.69 14.63 -9.24
N ALA A 128 -7.24 14.12 -10.38
CA ALA A 128 -7.11 14.88 -11.61
C ALA A 128 -8.27 14.52 -12.55
N ASP A 129 -8.93 15.55 -13.08
CA ASP A 129 -9.91 15.42 -14.15
C ASP A 129 -9.60 16.42 -15.29
N LYS A 130 -10.53 16.55 -16.25
CA LYS A 130 -10.37 17.45 -17.40
C LYS A 130 -10.21 18.92 -17.04
N ASP A 131 -10.67 19.34 -15.86
CA ASP A 131 -10.68 20.72 -15.39
C ASP A 131 -9.46 21.02 -14.49
N GLY A 132 -8.64 20.01 -14.22
CA GLY A 132 -7.39 20.11 -13.46
C GLY A 132 -7.39 19.20 -12.23
N ILE A 133 -6.64 19.60 -11.21
CA ILE A 133 -6.57 18.88 -9.94
C ILE A 133 -7.61 19.45 -8.99
N THR A 134 -8.42 18.56 -8.40
CA THR A 134 -9.36 18.87 -7.33
C THR A 134 -8.95 18.13 -6.05
N SER A 135 -9.14 18.78 -4.90
CA SER A 135 -8.83 18.20 -3.59
C SER A 135 -10.02 18.30 -2.64
N SER A 136 -10.15 17.33 -1.75
CA SER A 136 -11.15 17.25 -0.70
C SER A 136 -10.49 16.88 0.62
N ILE A 137 -10.97 17.48 1.71
CA ILE A 137 -10.50 17.19 3.07
C ILE A 137 -11.73 16.83 3.89
N ALA A 138 -11.67 15.69 4.58
CA ALA A 138 -12.67 15.29 5.56
C ALA A 138 -12.00 15.18 6.93
N CYS A 139 -12.64 15.73 7.97
CA CYS A 139 -12.18 15.61 9.34
C CYS A 139 -13.05 14.59 10.08
N GLY A 140 -12.44 13.49 10.52
CA GLY A 140 -13.07 12.50 11.40
C GLY A 140 -12.83 12.80 12.88
N CYS A 141 -13.28 11.88 13.74
CA CYS A 141 -12.91 11.88 15.14
C CYS A 141 -11.48 11.34 15.35
N ALA A 142 -10.89 11.63 16.51
CA ALA A 142 -9.66 10.95 16.92
C ALA A 142 -9.96 9.48 17.29
N PRO A 143 -8.97 8.57 17.19
CA PRO A 143 -9.18 7.13 17.44
C PRO A 143 -9.85 6.83 18.79
N LEU A 144 -9.43 7.51 19.86
CA LEU A 144 -9.94 7.28 21.22
C LEU A 144 -11.23 8.04 21.54
N ASP A 145 -11.72 8.88 20.63
CA ASP A 145 -13.00 9.59 20.75
C ASP A 145 -14.16 8.81 20.08
N LEU A 146 -13.93 7.57 19.65
CA LEU A 146 -14.97 6.71 19.09
C LEU A 146 -16.06 6.43 20.13
N ASP A 147 -17.31 6.56 19.69
CA ASP A 147 -18.46 6.06 20.45
C ASP A 147 -18.59 4.54 20.24
N PRO A 148 -18.35 3.70 21.26
CA PRO A 148 -18.39 2.25 21.11
C PRO A 148 -19.76 1.69 20.72
N GLU A 149 -20.86 2.44 20.94
CA GLU A 149 -22.20 2.01 20.52
C GLU A 149 -22.45 2.23 19.02
N GLN A 150 -21.69 3.12 18.38
CA GLN A 150 -21.86 3.49 16.96
C GLN A 150 -20.67 3.05 16.08
N ALA A 151 -19.52 2.78 16.69
CA ALA A 151 -18.31 2.38 15.99
C ALA A 151 -18.49 1.05 15.26
N ALA A 152 -17.82 0.90 14.13
CA ALA A 152 -17.73 -0.38 13.46
C ALA A 152 -16.89 -1.33 14.33
N THR A 153 -17.46 -2.49 14.68
CA THR A 153 -16.80 -3.50 15.53
C THR A 153 -16.65 -4.80 14.76
N LEU A 154 -15.43 -5.33 14.75
CA LEU A 154 -15.06 -6.60 14.15
C LEU A 154 -14.90 -7.67 15.24
N ASP A 155 -15.68 -8.75 15.15
CA ASP A 155 -15.48 -9.95 15.96
C ASP A 155 -14.24 -10.71 15.46
N VAL A 156 -13.16 -10.66 16.23
CA VAL A 156 -11.90 -11.34 15.89
C VAL A 156 -11.95 -12.74 16.49
N PRO A 157 -11.97 -13.84 15.72
CA PRO A 157 -12.09 -15.18 16.28
C PRO A 157 -10.87 -15.61 17.10
N ASP A 158 -11.07 -16.50 18.07
CA ASP A 158 -9.99 -17.09 18.87
C ASP A 158 -9.54 -18.43 18.27
N TYR A 159 -8.57 -18.36 17.35
CA TYR A 159 -8.05 -19.55 16.67
C TYR A 159 -6.88 -20.16 17.43
N ASN A 160 -7.02 -21.40 17.90
CA ASN A 160 -5.92 -22.23 18.41
C ASN A 160 -4.91 -21.50 19.34
N ARG A 161 -5.37 -20.50 20.12
CA ARG A 161 -4.53 -19.64 20.98
C ARG A 161 -3.52 -18.78 20.22
N MET A 162 -3.84 -18.37 19.00
CA MET A 162 -3.09 -17.34 18.28
C MET A 162 -3.30 -15.99 18.98
N ASP A 163 -2.21 -15.26 19.21
CA ASP A 163 -2.27 -13.95 19.86
C ASP A 163 -2.83 -12.85 18.94
N SER A 164 -2.78 -13.07 17.63
CA SER A 164 -3.38 -12.23 16.58
C SER A 164 -3.92 -13.08 15.43
N VAL A 165 -4.85 -12.53 14.67
CA VAL A 165 -5.43 -13.17 13.47
C VAL A 165 -5.06 -12.35 12.24
N PRO A 166 -4.56 -12.98 11.16
CA PRO A 166 -4.28 -12.28 9.92
C PRO A 166 -5.58 -11.93 9.20
N TYR A 167 -5.73 -10.69 8.78
CA TYR A 167 -6.82 -10.22 7.93
C TYR A 167 -6.31 -9.73 6.59
N LEU A 168 -6.97 -10.15 5.52
CA LEU A 168 -6.70 -9.66 4.17
C LEU A 168 -7.39 -8.32 3.96
N LEU A 169 -6.62 -7.33 3.54
CA LEU A 169 -7.12 -6.03 3.13
C LEU A 169 -7.51 -6.06 1.65
N SER A 170 -8.72 -5.61 1.36
CA SER A 170 -9.24 -5.46 0.00
C SER A 170 -9.79 -4.06 -0.22
N CYS A 171 -9.60 -3.55 -1.43
CA CYS A 171 -10.01 -2.22 -1.85
C CYS A 171 -10.17 -2.24 -3.39
N VAL A 172 -10.98 -1.33 -3.94
CA VAL A 172 -11.11 -1.18 -5.40
C VAL A 172 -9.76 -0.94 -6.07
N ILE A 173 -8.88 -0.19 -5.41
CA ILE A 173 -7.46 0.00 -5.73
C ILE A 173 -6.71 -0.03 -4.41
N LEU A 174 -5.84 -1.03 -4.23
CA LEU A 174 -5.09 -1.19 -2.98
C LEU A 174 -4.25 0.07 -2.69
N PRO A 175 -4.13 0.46 -1.41
CA PRO A 175 -3.19 1.50 -1.03
C PRO A 175 -1.75 1.03 -1.25
N ASP A 176 -0.87 1.99 -1.49
CA ASP A 176 0.57 1.73 -1.66
C ASP A 176 1.23 1.39 -0.33
N ARG A 177 0.71 1.97 0.76
CA ARG A 177 1.14 1.72 2.13
C ARG A 177 -0.03 1.73 3.09
N VAL A 178 0.10 0.96 4.15
CA VAL A 178 -0.82 0.97 5.28
C VAL A 178 -0.01 1.14 6.56
N LEU A 179 -0.45 2.04 7.44
CA LEU A 179 0.01 2.14 8.81
C LEU A 179 -1.15 1.72 9.72
N LEU A 180 -0.92 0.68 10.53
CA LEU A 180 -1.88 0.23 11.52
C LEU A 180 -1.38 0.64 12.90
N ARG A 181 -2.21 1.38 13.63
CA ARG A 181 -2.00 1.73 15.04
C ARG A 181 -3.04 1.05 15.89
N GLU A 182 -2.62 0.58 17.06
CA GLU A 182 -3.53 -0.08 18.00
C GLU A 182 -3.43 0.54 19.39
N TRP A 183 -4.56 0.73 20.05
CA TRP A 183 -4.68 1.13 21.45
C TRP A 183 -5.45 0.06 22.23
N ASP A 184 -5.31 0.05 23.55
CA ASP A 184 -6.20 -0.76 24.37
C ASP A 184 -7.61 -0.17 24.32
N ILE A 185 -8.64 -1.02 24.24
CA ILE A 185 -10.03 -0.55 24.27
C ILE A 185 -10.38 0.14 25.60
N GLN A 186 -9.64 -0.15 26.68
CA GLN A 186 -9.80 0.53 27.96
C GLN A 186 -9.31 1.99 27.95
N ASP A 187 -8.57 2.41 26.91
CA ASP A 187 -8.07 3.79 26.76
C ASP A 187 -9.07 4.71 26.04
N LEU A 188 -10.26 4.23 25.64
CA LEU A 188 -11.31 5.07 25.06
C LEU A 188 -11.65 6.27 25.97
N GLY A 189 -11.70 7.46 25.38
CA GLY A 189 -11.89 8.73 26.08
C GLY A 189 -10.64 9.31 26.75
N SER A 190 -9.50 8.61 26.69
CA SER A 190 -8.22 9.10 27.19
C SER A 190 -7.46 9.85 26.10
N THR A 191 -7.42 11.18 26.17
CA THR A 191 -6.78 12.01 25.13
C THR A 191 -5.26 11.89 25.08
N ASP A 192 -4.64 11.36 26.13
CA ASP A 192 -3.18 11.33 26.30
C ASP A 192 -2.59 9.92 26.11
N ALA A 193 -3.42 8.92 25.79
CA ALA A 193 -2.94 7.55 25.60
C ALA A 193 -2.23 7.40 24.25
N GLU A 194 -1.00 6.86 24.31
CA GLU A 194 -0.19 6.54 23.14
C GLU A 194 -0.58 5.17 22.57
N PRO A 195 -0.39 4.94 21.26
CA PRO A 195 -0.64 3.62 20.68
C PRO A 195 0.26 2.56 21.32
N LEU A 196 -0.29 1.39 21.59
CA LEU A 196 0.44 0.21 22.05
C LEU A 196 1.43 -0.28 21.00
N SER A 197 1.08 -0.14 19.71
CA SER A 197 1.98 -0.42 18.60
C SER A 197 1.61 0.38 17.34
N GLU A 198 2.61 0.58 16.49
CA GLU A 198 2.47 1.12 15.14
C GLU A 198 3.20 0.19 14.16
N THR A 199 2.49 -0.38 13.19
CA THR A 199 3.03 -1.32 12.22
C THR A 199 2.77 -0.84 10.81
N GLN A 200 3.83 -0.69 10.01
CA GLN A 200 3.72 -0.34 8.60
C GLN A 200 3.74 -1.59 7.73
N TYR A 201 2.78 -1.66 6.80
CA TYR A 201 2.66 -2.68 5.79
C TYR A 201 2.85 -2.05 4.41
N SER A 202 3.74 -2.64 3.62
CA SER A 202 3.92 -2.32 2.20
C SER A 202 3.55 -3.55 1.40
N GLU A 203 2.67 -3.40 0.41
CA GLU A 203 2.19 -4.43 -0.53
C GLU A 203 1.76 -5.80 0.07
N ALA A 204 0.47 -6.14 -0.09
CA ALA A 204 -0.07 -7.50 -0.10
C ALA A 204 0.20 -8.46 1.10
N LEU A 205 0.60 -7.95 2.27
CA LEU A 205 0.65 -8.74 3.51
C LEU A 205 -0.65 -8.62 4.30
N PRO A 206 -1.12 -9.70 4.96
CA PRO A 206 -2.23 -9.59 5.89
C PRO A 206 -1.86 -8.67 7.05
N ILE A 207 -2.82 -7.89 7.53
CA ILE A 207 -2.69 -7.12 8.76
C ILE A 207 -3.03 -8.01 9.94
N GLU A 208 -2.33 -7.86 11.05
CA GLU A 208 -2.52 -8.69 12.24
C GLU A 208 -3.44 -7.97 13.22
N LEU A 209 -4.59 -8.58 13.55
CA LEU A 209 -5.57 -8.00 14.45
C LEU A 209 -5.70 -8.80 15.74
N LYS A 210 -5.87 -8.09 16.85
CA LYS A 210 -6.08 -8.64 18.19
C LYS A 210 -7.46 -8.23 18.69
N LYS A 211 -8.01 -9.00 19.63
CA LYS A 211 -9.23 -8.65 20.35
C LYS A 211 -9.04 -7.46 21.27
N SER A 212 -10.14 -6.79 21.60
CA SER A 212 -10.19 -5.74 22.63
C SER A 212 -9.21 -4.59 22.33
N ARG A 213 -9.23 -4.11 21.09
CA ARG A 213 -8.41 -2.99 20.63
C ARG A 213 -9.25 -1.92 19.96
N VAL A 214 -8.72 -0.71 19.98
CA VAL A 214 -9.08 0.36 19.05
C VAL A 214 -8.03 0.38 17.95
N TYR A 215 -8.43 0.33 16.69
CA TYR A 215 -7.53 0.41 15.56
C TYR A 215 -7.73 1.71 14.77
N GLU A 216 -6.60 2.29 14.38
CA GLU A 216 -6.52 3.24 13.27
C GLU A 216 -5.74 2.60 12.12
N LEU A 217 -6.38 2.45 10.98
CA LEU A 217 -5.74 2.05 9.74
C LEU A 217 -5.61 3.29 8.85
N VAL A 218 -4.38 3.76 8.64
CA VAL A 218 -4.08 4.85 7.70
C VAL A 218 -3.61 4.25 6.38
N ALA A 219 -4.42 4.42 5.34
CA ALA A 219 -4.13 3.96 3.99
C ALA A 219 -3.62 5.12 3.13
N VAL A 220 -2.51 4.90 2.42
CA VAL A 220 -1.86 5.94 1.60
C VAL A 220 -1.83 5.50 0.14
N TRP A 221 -2.30 6.39 -0.72
CA TRP A 221 -2.16 6.36 -2.16
C TRP A 221 -1.16 7.46 -2.54
N GLU A 222 0.09 7.07 -2.82
CA GLU A 222 1.23 7.93 -3.19
C GLU A 222 0.95 8.83 -4.41
N GLU A 223 1.32 10.11 -4.34
CA GLU A 223 1.18 11.08 -5.42
C GLU A 223 2.05 10.71 -6.64
N GLU A 224 3.15 9.99 -6.41
CA GLU A 224 4.04 9.47 -7.45
C GLU A 224 3.31 8.61 -8.49
N LYS A 225 2.19 7.99 -8.12
CA LYS A 225 1.36 7.15 -9.01
C LYS A 225 0.18 7.90 -9.63
N GLN A 226 0.11 9.22 -9.52
CA GLN A 226 -1.00 10.01 -10.06
C GLN A 226 -1.16 9.87 -11.58
N GLU A 227 -0.08 9.67 -12.33
CA GLU A 227 -0.16 9.45 -13.78
C GLU A 227 -0.83 8.11 -14.14
N GLU A 228 -0.76 7.13 -13.24
CA GLU A 228 -1.32 5.78 -13.44
C GLU A 228 -2.80 5.71 -13.11
N ARG A 229 -3.24 6.42 -12.06
CA ARG A 229 -4.60 6.28 -11.51
C ARG A 229 -5.41 7.58 -11.41
N SER A 230 -4.81 8.73 -11.70
CA SER A 230 -5.44 10.06 -11.63
C SER A 230 -6.02 10.44 -10.25
N PHE A 231 -5.60 9.77 -9.18
CA PHE A 231 -5.94 10.11 -7.80
C PHE A 231 -4.82 9.72 -6.84
N TRP A 232 -4.77 10.40 -5.70
CA TRP A 232 -3.82 10.17 -4.61
C TRP A 232 -4.34 10.80 -3.32
N GLY A 233 -3.72 10.43 -2.20
CA GLY A 233 -4.09 10.97 -0.91
C GLY A 233 -3.95 9.94 0.21
N GLU A 234 -4.45 10.31 1.37
CA GLU A 234 -4.47 9.46 2.55
C GLU A 234 -5.85 9.45 3.20
N ALA A 235 -6.20 8.32 3.80
CA ALA A 235 -7.43 8.18 4.57
C ALA A 235 -7.21 7.29 5.80
N SER A 236 -7.85 7.68 6.89
CA SER A 236 -7.88 6.97 8.16
C SER A 236 -9.22 6.23 8.31
N TYR A 237 -9.15 4.98 8.75
CA TYR A 237 -10.29 4.09 8.98
C TYR A 237 -10.21 3.62 10.43
N LEU A 238 -11.28 3.87 11.18
CA LEU A 238 -11.35 3.59 12.61
C LEU A 238 -12.33 2.45 12.88
N PHE A 239 -11.93 1.52 13.73
CA PHE A 239 -12.78 0.39 14.14
C PHE A 239 -12.33 -0.21 15.46
N LEU A 240 -13.25 -0.96 16.08
CA LEU A 240 -13.02 -1.71 17.31
C LEU A 240 -12.92 -3.21 17.00
N THR A 241 -12.29 -3.96 17.90
CA THR A 241 -12.29 -5.42 17.86
C THR A 241 -12.77 -6.04 19.17
N GLU A 242 -13.49 -7.15 19.06
CA GLU A 242 -13.96 -7.97 20.19
C GLU A 242 -13.53 -9.44 20.08
#